data_AF-A0A816FMM8-F1
#
_entry.id   AF-A0A816FMM8-F1
#
_cell.length_a   1.000
_cell.length_b   1.000
_cell.length_c   1.000
_cell.angle_alpha   90.00
_cell.angle_beta   90.00
_cell.angle_gamma   90.00
#
_symmetry.space_group_name_H-M   'P 1'
#
loop_
_entity.id
_entity.type
_entity.pdbx_description
1 polymer ?
#
loop_
_entity_poly.entity_id
_entity_poly.type
_entity_poly.pdbx_seq_one_letter_code
_entity_poly.pdbx_strand_id
1 'polypeptide(L)'
;REFNGKQYPDLLSNIYSQDAFGVYFAKQSVEIKENLQKLRNQIEKDKEYKEEEVNKAKKECEQLMKKANDLTCQCKLNQLSVLQKCDRCNTIKEAENITVSIYECPLPADESKALAVMFELQMPIEIRCYRDILWQFINRPKPNPSHQMHEWLSRRPHSTKLQPFYKGPKHSKVKLVSTVKSISESRYSGARKVINTPLEGYFYESALSVEISPTKTIEFSEECRILTPELTDPNYKDLQFSIDNTKFVQNCVIAELSKCSQELSVAEFVEFGSFRSGHRLQWWNLLSILESDSLSMDEESVAILITHALLQYGPVTDDPTSPLNRWCPESHQQLLEDHFLDELMTRIERHLKDCECNWQKELILITITIIVMRMFSLCNSTRKKQMTNLVFKCRQLGEKWIQAISKHIQNPSSLDSDNTNTLRDKIFIIGIACLQTFSIYADTSNSLKLSNQDVIFLLNISITVHDNMILTKKSTNMSVFMRNLMRSKERILVTIQPLVSELLEKTSYESLNEFCSLYWVILRKRKSLETSFIHEYFVFTLNDRLRILQPTDSPTGCLYLALLHALTSHPLPDQYTGMTGMERSFQLLYSTGCWSDQPFDSITRNILL
;
A
#
# COMPACT_ATOMS: atom_id res chain seq x y z
N ARG A 1 11.32 -5.62 16.47
CA ARG A 1 11.84 -4.25 16.22
C ARG A 1 10.78 -3.27 16.69
N GLU A 2 11.11 -2.52 17.73
CA GLU A 2 10.27 -1.48 18.30
C GLU A 2 9.83 -0.50 17.21
N PHE A 3 8.53 -0.21 17.16
CA PHE A 3 7.97 0.97 16.50
C PHE A 3 8.47 2.20 17.28
N ASN A 4 9.73 2.56 17.06
CA ASN A 4 10.31 3.80 17.56
C ASN A 4 9.39 4.93 17.12
N GLY A 5 8.76 5.64 18.05
CA GLY A 5 7.80 6.73 17.83
C GLY A 5 8.32 7.94 17.03
N LYS A 6 9.33 7.77 16.19
CA LYS A 6 9.63 8.67 15.08
C LYS A 6 8.54 8.49 14.03
N GLN A 7 7.87 9.59 13.67
CA GLN A 7 7.05 9.62 12.45
C GLN A 7 7.92 9.13 11.29
N TYR A 8 7.54 8.02 10.67
CA TYR A 8 8.15 7.62 9.41
C TYR A 8 7.97 8.76 8.43
N PRO A 9 9.03 9.14 7.70
CA PRO A 9 8.96 10.30 6.85
C PRO A 9 7.94 10.08 5.74
N ASP A 10 7.01 11.01 5.64
CA ASP A 10 5.92 10.99 4.67
C ASP A 10 6.48 11.10 3.25
N LEU A 11 5.88 10.35 2.32
CA LEU A 11 6.20 10.38 0.91
C LEU A 11 5.59 11.61 0.21
N LEU A 12 4.60 12.26 0.84
CA LEU A 12 3.82 13.34 0.24
C LEU A 12 4.08 14.72 0.83
N SER A 13 4.39 14.82 2.12
CA SER A 13 4.68 16.09 2.80
C SER A 13 6.16 16.27 3.10
N ASN A 14 6.60 17.53 3.17
CA ASN A 14 7.98 17.92 3.52
C ASN A 14 9.06 17.15 2.74
N ILE A 15 8.81 16.92 1.43
CA ILE A 15 9.60 16.02 0.56
C ILE A 15 11.09 16.40 0.41
N TYR A 16 11.46 17.61 0.83
CA TYR A 16 12.83 18.13 0.77
C TYR A 16 13.48 18.30 2.16
N SER A 17 12.81 17.91 3.25
CA SER A 17 13.42 17.95 4.58
C SER A 17 14.55 16.91 4.70
N GLN A 18 15.51 17.13 5.61
CA GLN A 18 16.66 16.22 5.77
C GLN A 18 16.24 14.79 6.12
N ASP A 19 15.12 14.67 6.82
CA ASP A 19 14.53 13.42 7.27
C ASP A 19 13.52 12.84 6.26
N ALA A 20 13.20 13.55 5.18
CA ALA A 20 12.22 13.11 4.18
C ALA A 20 12.62 11.77 3.54
N PHE A 21 11.62 10.94 3.21
CA PHE A 21 11.84 9.60 2.68
C PHE A 21 12.70 9.64 1.43
N GLY A 22 12.37 10.53 0.49
CA GLY A 22 13.10 10.66 -0.77
C GLY A 22 14.56 11.09 -0.58
N VAL A 23 14.81 12.01 0.35
CA VAL A 23 16.16 12.48 0.70
C VAL A 23 16.96 11.36 1.35
N TYR A 24 16.38 10.65 2.30
CA TYR A 24 17.02 9.51 2.97
C TYR A 24 17.34 8.38 1.97
N PHE A 25 16.38 8.05 1.09
CA PHE A 25 16.56 7.07 0.03
C PHE A 25 17.69 7.46 -0.92
N ALA A 26 17.70 8.72 -1.38
CA ALA A 26 18.76 9.23 -2.25
C ALA A 26 20.14 9.19 -1.60
N LYS A 27 20.26 9.47 -0.29
CA LYS A 27 21.53 9.37 0.44
C LYS A 27 22.10 7.94 0.47
N GLN A 28 21.22 6.93 0.54
CA GLN A 28 21.62 5.52 0.56
C GLN A 28 21.87 4.95 -0.84
N SER A 29 21.17 5.46 -1.86
CA SER A 29 21.34 5.01 -3.24
C SER A 29 22.68 5.45 -3.83
N VAL A 30 23.54 4.47 -4.14
CA VAL A 30 24.82 4.72 -4.83
C VAL A 30 24.59 5.35 -6.19
N GLU A 31 23.63 4.83 -6.95
CA GLU A 31 23.32 5.29 -8.30
C GLU A 31 22.83 6.75 -8.34
N ILE A 32 21.95 7.13 -7.40
CA ILE A 32 21.46 8.52 -7.33
C ILE A 32 22.61 9.47 -6.99
N LYS A 33 23.49 9.11 -6.06
CA LYS A 33 24.66 9.92 -5.69
C LYS A 33 25.65 10.10 -6.83
N GLU A 34 25.95 9.04 -7.57
CA GLU A 34 26.84 9.11 -8.73
C GLU A 34 26.26 10.03 -9.81
N ASN A 35 24.96 9.92 -10.08
CA ASN A 35 24.28 10.77 -11.04
C ASN A 35 24.21 12.24 -10.59
N LEU A 36 23.98 12.47 -9.30
CA LEU A 36 24.03 13.82 -8.71
C LEU A 36 25.43 14.42 -8.86
N GLN A 37 26.49 13.64 -8.60
CA GLN A 37 27.86 14.12 -8.77
C GLN A 37 28.20 14.42 -10.24
N LYS A 38 27.75 13.57 -11.19
CA LYS A 38 27.89 13.83 -12.63
C LYS A 38 27.19 15.14 -13.02
N LEU A 39 25.98 15.37 -12.52
CA LEU A 39 25.24 16.61 -12.75
C LEU A 39 25.97 17.82 -12.15
N ARG A 40 26.50 17.72 -10.92
CA ARG A 40 27.29 18.79 -10.29
C ARG A 40 28.54 19.15 -11.11
N ASN A 41 29.27 18.14 -11.58
CA ASN A 41 30.44 18.36 -12.43
C ASN A 41 30.06 19.07 -13.74
N GLN A 42 28.89 18.75 -14.31
CA GLN A 42 28.39 19.44 -15.50
C GLN A 42 27.96 20.88 -15.18
N ILE A 43 27.33 21.12 -14.03
CA ILE A 43 26.93 22.46 -13.56
C ILE A 43 28.17 23.36 -13.39
N GLU A 44 29.26 22.85 -12.82
CA GLU A 44 30.50 23.62 -12.68
C GLU A 44 31.12 23.97 -14.06
N LYS A 45 31.18 23.02 -14.98
CA LYS A 45 31.61 23.29 -16.37
C LYS A 45 30.72 24.33 -17.07
N ASP A 46 29.41 24.25 -16.87
CA ASP A 46 28.46 25.20 -17.44
C ASP A 46 28.67 26.61 -16.87
N LYS A 47 29.01 26.72 -15.57
CA LYS A 47 29.35 28.00 -14.92
C LYS A 47 30.67 28.56 -15.44
N GLU A 48 31.71 27.74 -15.58
CA GLU A 48 33.01 28.14 -16.15
C GLU A 48 32.83 28.69 -17.58
N TYR A 49 32.09 27.97 -18.43
CA TYR A 49 31.77 28.43 -19.78
C TYR A 49 31.02 29.77 -19.76
N LYS A 50 30.07 29.94 -18.82
CA LYS A 50 29.34 31.19 -18.69
C LYS A 50 30.22 32.35 -18.24
N GLU A 51 31.15 32.08 -17.32
CA GLU A 51 32.12 33.07 -16.87
C GLU A 51 33.05 33.50 -18.02
N GLU A 52 33.52 32.56 -18.83
CA GLU A 52 34.30 32.85 -20.04
C GLU A 52 33.51 33.70 -21.05
N GLU A 53 32.24 33.37 -21.29
CA GLU A 53 31.33 34.13 -22.16
C GLU A 53 31.19 35.59 -21.68
N VAL A 54 30.92 35.79 -20.39
CA VAL A 54 30.77 37.13 -19.79
C VAL A 54 32.08 37.89 -19.83
N ASN A 55 33.21 37.26 -19.50
CA ASN A 55 34.52 37.90 -19.50
C ASN A 55 34.97 38.29 -20.91
N LYS A 56 34.68 37.46 -21.91
CA LYS A 56 34.93 37.80 -23.32
C LYS A 56 34.12 39.02 -23.75
N ALA A 57 32.83 39.05 -23.40
CA ALA A 57 31.95 40.18 -23.71
C ALA A 57 32.37 41.47 -22.97
N LYS A 58 32.85 41.36 -21.71
CA LYS A 58 33.43 42.49 -20.96
C LYS A 58 34.68 43.04 -21.64
N LYS A 59 35.61 42.18 -22.05
CA LYS A 59 36.81 42.59 -22.79
C LYS A 59 36.47 43.30 -24.11
N GLU A 60 35.50 42.79 -24.85
CA GLU A 60 35.01 43.41 -26.09
C GLU A 60 34.40 44.80 -25.82
N CYS A 61 33.56 44.91 -24.78
CA CYS A 61 33.00 46.19 -24.34
C CYS A 61 34.10 47.19 -23.94
N GLU A 62 35.11 46.77 -23.18
CA GLU A 62 36.25 47.61 -22.79
C GLU A 62 37.08 48.07 -24.01
N GLN A 63 37.30 47.19 -24.98
CA GLN A 63 38.02 47.51 -26.21
C GLN A 63 37.27 48.56 -27.05
N LEU A 64 35.95 48.40 -27.21
CA LEU A 64 35.12 49.38 -27.90
C LEU A 64 35.08 50.71 -27.16
N MET A 65 35.01 50.71 -25.82
CA MET A 65 35.05 51.93 -25.01
C MET A 65 36.40 52.64 -25.12
N LYS A 66 37.53 51.92 -25.15
CA LYS A 66 38.86 52.50 -25.42
C LYS A 66 38.92 53.11 -26.81
N LYS A 67 38.51 52.38 -27.85
CA LYS A 67 38.44 52.89 -29.24
C LYS A 67 37.56 54.13 -29.34
N ALA A 68 36.44 54.19 -28.62
CA ALA A 68 35.57 55.35 -28.59
C ALA A 68 36.20 56.56 -27.89
N ASN A 69 37.10 56.36 -26.92
CA ASN A 69 37.84 57.45 -26.27
C ASN A 69 38.91 58.05 -27.19
N ASP A 70 39.50 57.23 -28.07
CA ASP A 70 40.50 57.67 -29.04
C ASP A 70 39.89 58.45 -30.23
N LEU A 71 38.57 58.36 -30.43
CA LEU A 71 37.84 59.06 -31.49
C LEU A 71 37.33 60.43 -30.99
N THR A 72 37.39 61.45 -31.85
CA THR A 72 36.79 62.77 -31.57
C THR A 72 35.32 62.80 -32.01
N CYS A 73 34.46 63.40 -31.19
CA CYS A 73 33.04 63.54 -31.54
C CYS A 73 32.86 64.62 -32.61
N GLN A 74 32.30 64.25 -33.77
CA GLN A 74 32.03 65.19 -34.87
C GLN A 74 30.54 65.62 -34.94
N CYS A 75 29.74 65.23 -33.95
CA CYS A 75 28.31 65.55 -33.92
C CYS A 75 28.08 67.05 -33.67
N LYS A 76 27.43 67.74 -34.62
CA LYS A 76 26.89 69.10 -34.41
C LYS A 76 25.43 69.03 -33.95
N LEU A 77 25.07 69.81 -32.94
CA LEU A 77 23.69 70.02 -32.50
C LEU A 77 22.98 70.95 -33.51
N ASN A 78 22.19 70.40 -34.42
CA ASN A 78 21.19 71.18 -35.15
C ASN A 78 19.81 70.94 -34.55
N GLN A 79 19.06 72.02 -34.33
CA GLN A 79 17.80 72.09 -33.58
C GLN A 79 16.61 71.34 -34.22
N LEU A 80 16.80 70.66 -35.35
CA LEU A 80 15.76 69.88 -36.02
C LEU A 80 16.35 68.54 -36.49
N SER A 81 16.11 67.50 -35.68
CA SER A 81 16.06 66.07 -36.01
C SER A 81 16.98 65.57 -37.13
N VAL A 82 18.16 65.07 -36.74
CA VAL A 82 18.81 63.80 -37.12
C VAL A 82 20.31 64.00 -36.86
N LEU A 83 20.78 63.51 -35.71
CA LEU A 83 22.21 63.39 -35.42
C LEU A 83 22.80 62.41 -36.45
N GLN A 84 23.64 62.91 -37.37
CA GLN A 84 24.64 62.05 -37.99
C GLN A 84 25.48 61.47 -36.85
N LYS A 85 25.26 60.19 -36.54
CA LYS A 85 25.98 59.52 -35.47
C LYS A 85 27.42 59.37 -35.95
N CYS A 86 28.32 60.20 -35.41
CA CYS A 86 29.74 60.07 -35.70
C CYS A 86 30.25 58.70 -35.21
N ASP A 87 31.39 58.26 -35.73
CA ASP A 87 31.98 56.95 -35.43
C ASP A 87 32.17 56.71 -33.94
N ARG A 88 32.50 57.76 -33.17
CA ARG A 88 32.54 57.71 -31.70
C ARG A 88 31.20 57.31 -31.11
N CYS A 89 30.11 57.98 -31.49
CA CYS A 89 28.77 57.71 -30.97
C CYS A 89 28.23 56.34 -31.42
N ASN A 90 28.63 55.84 -32.59
CA ASN A 90 28.30 54.47 -33.01
C ASN A 90 29.07 53.44 -32.19
N THR A 91 30.37 53.63 -31.98
CA THR A 91 31.22 52.72 -31.19
C THR A 91 30.73 52.62 -29.73
N ILE A 92 30.30 53.74 -29.12
CA ILE A 92 29.68 53.73 -27.77
C ILE A 92 28.38 52.93 -27.79
N LYS A 93 27.52 53.13 -28.80
CA LYS A 93 26.26 52.38 -28.92
C LYS A 93 26.48 50.89 -29.15
N GLU A 94 27.51 50.53 -29.90
CA GLU A 94 27.93 49.13 -30.08
C GLU A 94 28.32 48.51 -28.74
N ALA A 95 29.16 49.20 -27.94
CA ALA A 95 29.54 48.75 -26.60
C ALA A 95 28.32 48.64 -25.65
N GLU A 96 27.42 49.62 -25.66
CA GLU A 96 26.20 49.64 -24.83
C GLU A 96 25.17 48.56 -25.22
N ASN A 97 25.25 48.05 -26.44
CA ASN A 97 24.36 47.01 -26.97
C ASN A 97 24.92 45.60 -26.81
N ILE A 98 26.14 45.43 -26.29
CA ILE A 98 26.65 44.11 -25.93
C ILE A 98 25.83 43.58 -24.76
N THR A 99 25.15 42.47 -24.99
CA THR A 99 24.31 41.80 -23.99
C THR A 99 24.66 40.33 -23.87
N VAL A 100 24.57 39.80 -22.66
CA VAL A 100 24.78 38.38 -22.36
C VAL A 100 23.56 37.83 -21.62
N SER A 101 23.11 36.61 -21.96
CA SER A 101 21.99 35.94 -21.29
C SER A 101 22.34 35.60 -19.84
N ILE A 102 21.33 35.41 -18.99
CA ILE A 102 21.54 34.91 -17.63
C ILE A 102 21.76 33.39 -17.63
N TYR A 103 22.36 32.88 -16.55
CA TYR A 103 22.46 31.46 -16.24
C TYR A 103 21.67 31.15 -14.98
N GLU A 104 20.70 30.26 -15.08
CA GLU A 104 19.95 29.71 -13.94
C GLU A 104 20.44 28.29 -13.66
N CYS A 105 20.88 28.05 -12.42
CA CYS A 105 21.32 26.72 -12.01
C CYS A 105 20.13 25.74 -12.09
N PRO A 106 20.26 24.58 -12.77
CA PRO A 106 19.15 23.66 -12.95
C PRO A 106 18.76 22.92 -11.67
N LEU A 107 19.61 22.97 -10.63
CA LEU A 107 19.44 22.29 -9.35
C LEU A 107 19.49 23.29 -8.19
N PRO A 108 18.70 23.10 -7.12
CA PRO A 108 18.82 23.90 -5.89
C PRO A 108 20.21 23.79 -5.25
N ALA A 109 20.67 24.86 -4.59
CA ALA A 109 21.94 24.88 -3.88
C ALA A 109 21.92 24.04 -2.59
N ASP A 110 20.76 23.94 -1.94
CA ASP A 110 20.58 23.11 -0.74
C ASP A 110 20.67 21.61 -1.07
N GLU A 111 21.49 20.88 -0.30
CA GLU A 111 21.76 19.46 -0.50
C GLU A 111 20.49 18.61 -0.40
N SER A 112 19.60 18.92 0.54
CA SER A 112 18.38 18.12 0.77
C SER A 112 17.40 18.30 -0.37
N LYS A 113 17.22 19.55 -0.84
CA LYS A 113 16.43 19.85 -2.04
C LYS A 113 17.01 19.21 -3.30
N ALA A 114 18.33 19.26 -3.48
CA ALA A 114 19.00 18.60 -4.60
C ALA A 114 18.76 17.09 -4.62
N LEU A 115 18.90 16.43 -3.46
CA LEU A 115 18.62 15.00 -3.30
C LEU A 115 17.15 14.67 -3.53
N ALA A 116 16.22 15.50 -3.06
CA ALA A 116 14.79 15.33 -3.29
C ALA A 116 14.44 15.39 -4.79
N VAL A 117 15.00 16.36 -5.52
CA VAL A 117 14.85 16.46 -6.98
C VAL A 117 15.38 15.19 -7.65
N MET A 118 16.58 14.73 -7.28
CA MET A 118 17.18 13.54 -7.88
C MET A 118 16.39 12.25 -7.57
N PHE A 119 15.87 12.12 -6.35
CA PHE A 119 14.94 11.05 -6.00
C PHE A 119 13.70 11.07 -6.89
N GLU A 120 13.09 12.24 -7.09
CA GLU A 120 11.89 12.37 -7.92
C GLU A 120 12.12 11.98 -9.38
N LEU A 121 13.30 12.32 -9.94
CA LEU A 121 13.70 11.94 -11.30
C LEU A 121 13.97 10.43 -11.43
N GLN A 122 14.50 9.79 -10.38
CA GLN A 122 15.00 8.41 -10.41
C GLN A 122 14.19 7.44 -9.53
N MET A 123 13.02 7.84 -9.06
CA MET A 123 12.18 7.05 -8.16
C MET A 123 11.85 5.68 -8.77
N PRO A 124 12.06 4.57 -8.03
CA PRO A 124 11.59 3.24 -8.42
C PRO A 124 10.11 3.24 -8.77
N ILE A 125 9.73 2.44 -9.75
CA ILE A 125 8.37 2.46 -10.31
C ILE A 125 7.32 2.05 -9.29
N GLU A 126 7.66 1.15 -8.38
CA GLU A 126 6.78 0.64 -7.32
C GLU A 126 6.43 1.75 -6.33
N ILE A 127 7.44 2.53 -5.91
CA ILE A 127 7.26 3.69 -5.01
C ILE A 127 6.46 4.78 -5.72
N ARG A 128 6.73 5.01 -7.00
CA ARG A 128 6.00 5.99 -7.81
C ARG A 128 4.52 5.63 -7.93
N CYS A 129 4.21 4.39 -8.27
CA CYS A 129 2.83 3.89 -8.35
C CYS A 129 2.12 4.04 -7.00
N TYR A 130 2.79 3.65 -5.91
CA TYR A 130 2.25 3.81 -4.56
C TYR A 130 1.96 5.27 -4.21
N ARG A 131 2.91 6.18 -4.45
CA ARG A 131 2.77 7.62 -4.22
C ARG A 131 1.61 8.21 -5.02
N ASP A 132 1.56 7.90 -6.32
CA ASP A 132 0.57 8.49 -7.22
C ASP A 132 -0.84 8.08 -6.81
N ILE A 133 -1.05 6.81 -6.43
CA ILE A 133 -2.31 6.31 -5.87
C ILE A 133 -2.61 7.01 -4.54
N LEU A 134 -1.65 7.08 -3.61
CA LEU A 134 -1.85 7.68 -2.30
C LEU A 134 -2.24 9.17 -2.41
N TRP A 135 -1.58 9.91 -3.31
CA TRP A 135 -1.87 11.31 -3.58
C TRP A 135 -3.30 11.51 -4.09
N GLN A 136 -3.77 10.63 -5.00
CA GLN A 136 -5.16 10.65 -5.50
C GLN A 136 -6.17 10.52 -4.36
N PHE A 137 -5.95 9.57 -3.45
CA PHE A 137 -6.86 9.34 -2.33
C PHE A 137 -6.92 10.53 -1.36
N ILE A 138 -5.77 11.10 -1.01
CA ILE A 138 -5.69 12.18 -0.02
C ILE A 138 -6.27 13.49 -0.57
N ASN A 139 -6.00 13.82 -1.84
CA ASN A 139 -6.41 15.09 -2.44
C ASN A 139 -7.78 15.05 -3.13
N ARG A 140 -8.55 13.96 -2.93
CA ARG A 140 -9.88 13.76 -3.50
C ARG A 140 -10.84 14.96 -3.35
N PRO A 141 -10.93 15.67 -2.21
CA PRO A 141 -11.87 16.79 -2.06
C PRO A 141 -11.53 18.01 -2.93
N LYS A 142 -10.27 18.13 -3.35
CA LYS A 142 -9.74 19.26 -4.13
C LYS A 142 -8.73 18.73 -5.16
N PRO A 143 -9.21 18.08 -6.23
CA PRO A 143 -8.33 17.41 -7.20
C PRO A 143 -7.48 18.39 -8.02
N ASN A 144 -7.79 19.68 -7.96
CA ASN A 144 -7.10 20.73 -8.70
C ASN A 144 -6.21 21.57 -7.77
N PRO A 145 -4.96 21.84 -8.16
CA PRO A 145 -4.14 22.82 -7.47
C PRO A 145 -4.83 24.19 -7.52
N SER A 146 -4.80 24.92 -6.40
CA SER A 146 -5.39 26.27 -6.30
C SER A 146 -4.66 27.31 -7.15
N HIS A 147 -3.45 26.99 -7.61
CA HIS A 147 -2.58 27.87 -8.37
C HIS A 147 -2.01 27.16 -9.59
N GLN A 148 -1.55 27.95 -10.56
CA GLN A 148 -0.82 27.43 -11.71
C GLN A 148 0.47 26.77 -11.25
N MET A 149 0.63 25.48 -11.58
CA MET A 149 1.83 24.70 -11.28
C MET A 149 2.75 24.62 -12.50
N HIS A 150 4.04 24.82 -12.29
CA HIS A 150 5.07 24.73 -13.33
C HIS A 150 5.83 23.40 -13.20
N GLU A 151 5.61 22.48 -14.13
CA GLU A 151 6.35 21.21 -14.21
C GLU A 151 7.83 21.45 -14.53
N TRP A 152 8.74 20.96 -13.68
CA TRP A 152 10.18 21.21 -13.82
C TRP A 152 10.73 20.75 -15.18
N LEU A 153 10.40 19.53 -15.60
CA LEU A 153 10.86 18.95 -16.87
C LEU A 153 10.23 19.58 -18.12
N SER A 154 9.31 20.53 -17.96
CA SER A 154 8.73 21.31 -19.05
C SER A 154 9.25 22.75 -19.12
N ARG A 155 10.15 23.16 -18.21
CA ARG A 155 10.67 24.54 -18.10
C ARG A 155 12.15 24.59 -18.43
N ARG A 156 12.62 25.58 -19.18
CA ARG A 156 14.06 25.81 -19.38
C ARG A 156 14.67 26.50 -18.15
N PRO A 157 15.93 26.20 -17.77
CA PRO A 157 16.85 25.23 -18.37
C PRO A 157 16.65 23.79 -17.85
N HIS A 158 15.81 23.59 -16.84
CA HIS A 158 15.57 22.33 -16.14
C HIS A 158 15.22 21.16 -17.07
N SER A 159 14.32 21.38 -18.03
CA SER A 159 13.93 20.43 -19.09
C SER A 159 15.11 19.92 -19.93
N THR A 160 16.15 20.71 -20.14
CA THR A 160 17.31 20.26 -20.93
C THR A 160 18.36 19.63 -20.03
N LYS A 161 18.57 20.17 -18.83
CA LYS A 161 19.65 19.75 -17.92
C LYS A 161 19.28 18.55 -17.04
N LEU A 162 18.00 18.39 -16.67
CA LEU A 162 17.53 17.33 -15.76
C LEU A 162 16.90 16.14 -16.48
N GLN A 163 16.34 16.32 -17.68
CA GLN A 163 15.69 15.25 -18.45
C GLN A 163 16.55 14.00 -18.66
N PRO A 164 17.88 14.09 -18.89
CA PRO A 164 18.73 12.90 -19.03
C PRO A 164 18.75 11.99 -17.79
N PHE A 165 18.38 12.51 -16.62
CA PHE A 165 18.36 11.78 -15.36
C PHE A 165 16.98 11.18 -15.03
N TYR A 166 15.96 11.45 -15.84
CA TYR A 166 14.60 10.98 -15.61
C TYR A 166 14.43 9.51 -16.03
N LYS A 167 13.97 8.68 -15.09
CA LYS A 167 13.74 7.23 -15.30
C LYS A 167 12.27 6.82 -15.24
N GLY A 168 11.36 7.78 -15.04
CA GLY A 168 9.94 7.50 -14.89
C GLY A 168 9.20 7.27 -16.21
N PRO A 169 7.93 6.83 -16.14
CA PRO A 169 7.06 6.74 -17.31
C PRO A 169 6.63 8.15 -17.78
N LYS A 170 6.44 8.33 -19.10
CA LYS A 170 6.01 9.62 -19.68
C LYS A 170 4.71 10.19 -19.07
N HIS A 171 3.84 9.31 -18.57
CA HIS A 171 2.50 9.65 -18.07
C HIS A 171 2.35 9.42 -16.56
N SER A 172 3.32 9.86 -15.75
CA SER A 172 3.14 9.86 -14.29
C SER A 172 2.03 10.82 -13.86
N LYS A 173 1.22 10.42 -12.88
CA LYS A 173 0.08 11.21 -12.40
C LYS A 173 0.56 12.36 -11.52
N VAL A 174 1.54 12.11 -10.65
CA VAL A 174 2.18 13.14 -9.82
C VAL A 174 3.57 13.46 -10.36
N LYS A 175 3.92 14.75 -10.40
CA LYS A 175 5.20 15.24 -10.95
C LYS A 175 5.86 16.26 -10.02
N LEU A 176 7.16 16.46 -10.24
CA LEU A 176 7.92 17.55 -9.64
C LEU A 176 7.51 18.88 -10.30
N VAL A 177 6.93 19.77 -9.50
CA VAL A 177 6.37 21.05 -9.92
C VAL A 177 6.88 22.19 -9.03
N SER A 178 6.56 23.42 -9.42
CA SER A 178 6.77 24.61 -8.61
C SER A 178 5.61 25.60 -8.77
N THR A 179 5.29 26.31 -7.69
CA THR A 179 4.42 27.49 -7.70
C THR A 179 5.09 28.74 -8.30
N VAL A 180 6.42 28.71 -8.44
CA VAL A 180 7.24 29.80 -8.97
C VAL A 180 7.71 29.44 -10.38
N LYS A 181 7.70 30.42 -11.29
CA LYS A 181 8.21 30.24 -12.65
C LYS A 181 9.73 30.37 -12.67
N SER A 182 10.40 29.57 -13.50
CA SER A 182 11.84 29.71 -13.77
C SER A 182 12.18 31.13 -14.22
N ILE A 183 13.33 31.64 -13.74
CA ILE A 183 13.79 32.98 -14.09
C ILE A 183 14.08 33.08 -15.58
N SER A 184 14.61 32.02 -16.17
CA SER A 184 14.93 31.90 -17.61
C SER A 184 13.72 32.02 -18.54
N GLU A 185 12.51 31.83 -18.01
CA GLU A 185 11.24 32.04 -18.74
C GLU A 185 10.45 33.25 -18.22
N SER A 186 10.93 33.92 -17.18
CA SER A 186 10.25 35.06 -16.56
C SER A 186 10.49 36.37 -17.31
N ARG A 187 9.85 37.46 -16.89
CA ARG A 187 10.16 38.82 -17.39
C ARG A 187 11.60 39.28 -17.12
N TYR A 188 12.34 38.55 -16.27
CA TYR A 188 13.73 38.83 -15.92
C TYR A 188 14.73 38.04 -16.77
N SER A 189 14.28 37.26 -17.75
CA SER A 189 15.13 36.45 -18.64
C SER A 189 15.87 37.24 -19.72
N GLY A 190 15.57 38.54 -19.86
CA GLY A 190 16.19 39.41 -20.85
C GLY A 190 17.71 39.47 -20.69
N ALA A 191 18.43 39.45 -21.82
CA ALA A 191 19.88 39.58 -21.82
C ALA A 191 20.30 40.87 -21.11
N ARG A 192 21.32 40.78 -20.26
CA ARG A 192 21.82 41.91 -19.47
C ARG A 192 22.88 42.65 -20.25
N LYS A 193 22.86 43.98 -20.18
CA LYS A 193 23.90 44.83 -20.76
C LYS A 193 25.20 44.65 -20.00
N VAL A 194 26.29 44.41 -20.71
CA VAL A 194 27.60 44.13 -20.11
C VAL A 194 28.17 45.32 -19.37
N ILE A 195 27.97 46.52 -19.90
CA ILE A 195 28.60 47.76 -19.43
C ILE A 195 28.33 48.08 -17.94
N ASN A 196 27.17 47.71 -17.41
CA ASN A 196 26.75 48.04 -16.04
C ASN A 196 26.45 46.80 -15.17
N THR A 197 26.69 45.59 -15.67
CA THR A 197 26.31 44.36 -14.96
C THR A 197 27.56 43.67 -14.40
N PRO A 198 27.68 43.52 -13.07
CA PRO A 198 28.78 42.78 -12.46
C PRO A 198 28.68 41.28 -12.82
N LEU A 199 29.77 40.51 -12.63
CA LEU A 199 29.81 39.10 -13.05
C LEU A 199 28.72 38.27 -12.35
N GLU A 200 28.48 38.54 -11.08
CA GLU A 200 27.49 37.90 -10.22
C GLU A 200 26.06 38.13 -10.73
N GLY A 201 25.82 39.24 -11.45
CA GLY A 201 24.51 39.58 -12.01
C GLY A 201 24.04 38.67 -13.15
N TYR A 202 24.89 37.73 -13.59
CA TYR A 202 24.56 36.73 -14.61
C TYR A 202 24.22 35.35 -14.03
N PHE A 203 24.49 35.09 -12.74
CA PHE A 203 24.30 33.79 -12.13
C PHE A 203 23.12 33.81 -11.16
N TYR A 204 22.16 32.90 -11.38
CA TYR A 204 20.99 32.74 -10.54
C TYR A 204 20.88 31.31 -10.03
N GLU A 205 20.47 31.17 -8.77
CA GLU A 205 20.06 29.87 -8.25
C GLU A 205 18.74 29.41 -8.90
N SER A 206 18.45 28.11 -8.78
CA SER A 206 17.17 27.54 -9.22
C SER A 206 16.00 28.26 -8.54
N ALA A 207 15.16 28.94 -9.31
CA ALA A 207 13.99 29.63 -8.76
C ALA A 207 12.81 28.70 -8.47
N LEU A 208 12.83 27.49 -9.05
CA LEU A 208 11.76 26.51 -8.83
C LEU A 208 11.79 25.97 -7.40
N SER A 209 10.64 26.08 -6.71
CA SER A 209 10.35 25.37 -5.48
C SER A 209 10.22 23.86 -5.72
N VAL A 210 10.67 23.06 -4.75
CA VAL A 210 10.59 21.59 -4.79
C VAL A 210 9.24 21.16 -4.23
N GLU A 211 8.26 20.97 -5.12
CA GLU A 211 6.91 20.55 -4.77
C GLU A 211 6.46 19.38 -5.65
N ILE A 212 5.45 18.62 -5.19
CA ILE A 212 4.82 17.57 -5.99
C ILE A 212 3.33 17.83 -6.14
N SER A 213 2.83 17.68 -7.37
CA SER A 213 1.42 17.85 -7.69
C SER A 213 1.12 17.15 -9.02
N PRO A 214 -0.11 16.73 -9.28
CA PRO A 214 -0.52 16.38 -10.62
C PRO A 214 -0.57 17.63 -11.51
N THR A 215 -0.30 17.42 -12.80
CA THR A 215 -0.38 18.47 -13.82
C THR A 215 -1.73 18.49 -14.55
N LYS A 216 -2.55 17.46 -14.34
CA LYS A 216 -3.89 17.30 -14.90
C LYS A 216 -4.84 16.83 -13.81
N THR A 217 -6.11 17.22 -13.92
CA THR A 217 -7.18 16.66 -13.10
C THR A 217 -7.22 15.15 -13.30
N ILE A 218 -7.26 14.44 -12.19
CA ILE A 218 -7.44 12.99 -12.19
C ILE A 218 -8.94 12.77 -12.03
N GLU A 219 -9.62 12.41 -13.13
CA GLU A 219 -11.04 12.04 -13.07
C GLU A 219 -11.19 10.63 -12.51
N PHE A 220 -11.93 10.53 -11.40
CA PHE A 220 -12.09 9.29 -10.63
C PHE A 220 -13.24 8.41 -11.14
N SER A 221 -14.02 8.88 -12.13
CA SER A 221 -15.17 8.16 -12.68
C SER A 221 -14.78 6.83 -13.33
N GLU A 222 -13.64 6.77 -14.01
CA GLU A 222 -13.11 5.54 -14.61
C GLU A 222 -12.48 4.59 -13.56
N GLU A 223 -12.12 5.11 -12.38
CA GLU A 223 -11.37 4.40 -11.33
C GLU A 223 -12.27 3.95 -10.14
N CYS A 224 -13.49 4.48 -10.00
CA CYS A 224 -14.50 4.01 -9.04
C CYS A 224 -14.80 2.50 -9.18
N ARG A 225 -14.75 1.96 -10.41
CA ARG A 225 -14.88 0.51 -10.68
C ARG A 225 -13.76 -0.32 -10.04
N ILE A 226 -12.59 0.27 -9.80
CA ILE A 226 -11.47 -0.41 -9.15
C ILE A 226 -11.74 -0.62 -7.65
N LEU A 227 -12.57 0.23 -7.05
CA LEU A 227 -12.84 0.25 -5.60
C LEU A 227 -14.23 -0.26 -5.23
N THR A 228 -15.07 -0.49 -6.23
CA THR A 228 -16.42 -1.01 -6.06
C THR A 228 -16.39 -2.48 -6.48
N PRO A 229 -16.88 -3.40 -5.64
CA PRO A 229 -17.00 -4.80 -6.04
C PRO A 229 -17.89 -4.94 -7.28
N GLU A 230 -17.47 -5.77 -8.22
CA GLU A 230 -18.25 -6.13 -9.40
C GLU A 230 -18.96 -7.46 -9.15
N LEU A 231 -20.24 -7.52 -9.47
CA LEU A 231 -21.04 -8.74 -9.41
C LEU A 231 -20.71 -9.61 -10.63
N THR A 232 -20.08 -10.74 -10.39
CA THR A 232 -19.68 -11.69 -11.45
C THR A 232 -20.78 -12.68 -11.80
N ASP A 233 -21.73 -12.90 -10.89
CA ASP A 233 -22.87 -13.78 -11.12
C ASP A 233 -23.83 -13.12 -12.14
N PRO A 234 -24.15 -13.78 -13.27
CA PRO A 234 -25.07 -13.25 -14.26
C PRO A 234 -26.46 -12.92 -13.68
N ASN A 235 -26.93 -13.66 -12.68
CA ASN A 235 -28.25 -13.48 -12.07
C ASN A 235 -28.37 -12.13 -11.34
N TYR A 236 -27.28 -11.64 -10.77
CA TYR A 236 -27.24 -10.37 -10.02
C TYR A 236 -26.66 -9.21 -10.83
N LYS A 237 -26.20 -9.45 -12.06
CA LYS A 237 -25.47 -8.45 -12.86
C LYS A 237 -26.27 -7.17 -13.10
N ASP A 238 -27.57 -7.29 -13.35
CA ASP A 238 -28.46 -6.13 -13.54
C ASP A 238 -28.71 -5.32 -12.25
N LEU A 239 -28.28 -5.86 -11.10
CA LEU A 239 -28.37 -5.22 -9.78
C LEU A 239 -27.07 -4.50 -9.38
N GLN A 240 -26.05 -4.42 -10.25
CA GLN A 240 -24.77 -3.74 -9.95
C GLN A 240 -24.95 -2.30 -9.46
N PHE A 241 -25.98 -1.60 -9.92
CA PHE A 241 -26.29 -0.24 -9.49
C PHE A 241 -26.51 -0.12 -7.97
N SER A 242 -26.97 -1.19 -7.30
CA SER A 242 -27.20 -1.21 -5.86
C SER A 242 -25.87 -1.27 -5.08
N ILE A 243 -24.79 -1.78 -5.69
CA ILE A 243 -23.43 -1.74 -5.16
C ILE A 243 -22.78 -0.37 -5.45
N ASP A 244 -23.01 0.18 -6.65
CA ASP A 244 -22.33 1.40 -7.10
C ASP A 244 -22.70 2.65 -6.29
N ASN A 245 -23.95 2.76 -5.84
CA ASN A 245 -24.40 3.92 -5.08
C ASN A 245 -25.56 3.58 -4.13
N THR A 246 -26.06 4.59 -3.42
CA THR A 246 -27.18 4.50 -2.48
C THR A 246 -28.30 5.51 -2.81
N LYS A 247 -28.19 6.20 -3.96
CA LYS A 247 -29.04 7.35 -4.32
C LYS A 247 -30.26 6.92 -5.13
N PHE A 248 -30.97 5.93 -4.63
CA PHE A 248 -32.19 5.41 -5.25
C PHE A 248 -33.17 4.95 -4.17
N VAL A 249 -34.42 4.73 -4.57
CA VAL A 249 -35.49 4.25 -3.69
C VAL A 249 -35.94 2.85 -4.14
N GLN A 250 -36.53 2.07 -3.23
CA GLN A 250 -37.04 0.73 -3.50
C GLN A 250 -37.98 0.67 -4.71
N ASN A 251 -38.82 1.69 -4.93
CA ASN A 251 -39.72 1.75 -6.08
C ASN A 251 -38.98 1.68 -7.43
N CYS A 252 -37.74 2.19 -7.50
CA CYS A 252 -36.92 2.07 -8.71
C CYS A 252 -36.53 0.60 -8.98
N VAL A 253 -36.27 -0.17 -7.92
CA VAL A 253 -35.95 -1.60 -8.03
C VAL A 253 -37.17 -2.38 -8.50
N ILE A 254 -38.34 -2.09 -7.92
CA ILE A 254 -39.61 -2.74 -8.29
C ILE A 254 -39.98 -2.42 -9.75
N ALA A 255 -39.72 -1.20 -10.23
CA ALA A 255 -39.95 -0.82 -11.62
C ALA A 255 -39.07 -1.62 -12.61
N GLU A 256 -37.97 -2.19 -12.14
CA GLU A 256 -37.00 -2.94 -12.92
C GLU A 256 -37.18 -4.46 -12.81
N LEU A 257 -38.31 -4.94 -12.27
CA LEU A 257 -38.63 -6.36 -12.14
C LEU A 257 -38.58 -7.13 -13.47
N SER A 258 -38.74 -6.45 -14.61
CA SER A 258 -38.56 -7.06 -15.93
C SER A 258 -37.13 -7.54 -16.20
N LYS A 259 -36.14 -7.05 -15.44
CA LYS A 259 -34.74 -7.47 -15.49
C LYS A 259 -34.41 -8.60 -14.50
N CYS A 260 -35.40 -9.07 -13.72
CA CYS A 260 -35.19 -10.20 -12.82
C CYS A 260 -34.86 -11.47 -13.61
N SER A 261 -33.76 -12.13 -13.25
CA SER A 261 -33.41 -13.44 -13.82
C SER A 261 -34.46 -14.48 -13.47
N GLN A 262 -34.53 -15.56 -14.26
CA GLN A 262 -35.50 -16.65 -14.01
C GLN A 262 -35.09 -17.51 -12.80
N GLU A 263 -33.81 -17.49 -12.46
CA GLU A 263 -33.20 -18.21 -11.35
C GLU A 263 -33.43 -17.51 -9.99
N LEU A 264 -33.65 -16.19 -9.99
CA LEU A 264 -33.91 -15.43 -8.77
C LEU A 264 -35.40 -15.37 -8.49
N SER A 265 -35.75 -15.49 -7.21
CA SER A 265 -37.12 -15.15 -6.80
C SER A 265 -37.35 -13.64 -6.90
N VAL A 266 -38.59 -13.24 -7.14
CA VAL A 266 -38.99 -11.82 -7.14
C VAL A 266 -38.66 -11.15 -5.81
N ALA A 267 -38.83 -11.87 -4.70
CA ALA A 267 -38.50 -11.36 -3.36
C ALA A 267 -36.99 -11.11 -3.22
N GLU A 268 -36.17 -12.07 -3.66
CA GLU A 268 -34.71 -11.97 -3.63
C GLU A 268 -34.19 -10.81 -4.47
N PHE A 269 -34.69 -10.65 -5.70
CA PHE A 269 -34.32 -9.53 -6.57
C PHE A 269 -34.65 -8.17 -5.93
N VAL A 270 -35.85 -8.05 -5.35
CA VAL A 270 -36.29 -6.81 -4.71
C VAL A 270 -35.47 -6.53 -3.45
N GLU A 271 -35.22 -7.53 -2.60
CA GLU A 271 -34.43 -7.34 -1.38
C GLU A 271 -32.98 -7.01 -1.68
N PHE A 272 -32.33 -7.74 -2.58
CA PHE A 272 -30.96 -7.44 -2.99
C PHE A 272 -30.86 -6.03 -3.57
N GLY A 273 -31.71 -5.70 -4.53
CA GLY A 273 -31.69 -4.39 -5.18
C GLY A 273 -32.02 -3.25 -4.24
N SER A 274 -32.89 -3.47 -3.25
CA SER A 274 -33.34 -2.44 -2.30
C SER A 274 -32.49 -2.34 -1.05
N PHE A 275 -31.57 -3.27 -0.80
CA PHE A 275 -30.77 -3.31 0.43
C PHE A 275 -30.05 -1.99 0.73
N ARG A 276 -29.67 -1.25 -0.32
CA ARG A 276 -28.94 0.02 -0.23
C ARG A 276 -29.74 1.23 -0.73
N SER A 277 -31.07 1.11 -0.82
CA SER A 277 -31.94 2.23 -1.19
C SER A 277 -31.96 3.29 -0.09
N GLY A 278 -31.08 4.27 -0.16
CA GLY A 278 -30.81 5.24 0.90
C GLY A 278 -29.75 4.74 1.89
N HIS A 279 -28.70 5.54 2.09
CA HIS A 279 -27.54 5.15 2.88
C HIS A 279 -27.83 4.90 4.37
N ARG A 280 -28.88 5.54 4.91
CA ARG A 280 -29.29 5.41 6.33
C ARG A 280 -30.09 4.13 6.63
N LEU A 281 -30.57 3.42 5.61
CA LEU A 281 -31.45 2.26 5.80
C LEU A 281 -30.71 0.92 5.81
N GLN A 282 -29.41 0.91 5.49
CA GLN A 282 -28.63 -0.33 5.29
C GLN A 282 -28.66 -1.27 6.52
N TRP A 283 -28.57 -0.73 7.74
CA TRP A 283 -28.65 -1.54 8.97
C TRP A 283 -30.06 -2.08 9.25
N TRP A 284 -31.10 -1.29 8.95
CA TRP A 284 -32.49 -1.74 9.06
C TRP A 284 -32.78 -2.86 8.07
N ASN A 285 -32.29 -2.73 6.84
CA ASN A 285 -32.42 -3.75 5.82
C ASN A 285 -31.67 -5.03 6.20
N LEU A 286 -30.48 -4.91 6.82
CA LEU A 286 -29.76 -6.08 7.36
C LEU A 286 -30.55 -6.79 8.46
N LEU A 287 -31.16 -6.02 9.37
CA LEU A 287 -32.01 -6.58 10.42
C LEU A 287 -33.19 -7.36 9.82
N SER A 288 -33.78 -6.85 8.74
CA SER A 288 -34.86 -7.51 7.99
C SER A 288 -34.39 -8.82 7.36
N ILE A 289 -33.23 -8.83 6.71
CA ILE A 289 -32.66 -10.04 6.08
C ILE A 289 -32.30 -11.11 7.11
N LEU A 290 -31.88 -10.72 8.33
CA LEU A 290 -31.61 -11.70 9.39
C LEU A 290 -32.87 -12.46 9.86
N GLU A 291 -34.06 -11.93 9.59
CA GLU A 291 -35.36 -12.55 9.92
C GLU A 291 -36.09 -13.07 8.66
N SER A 292 -35.55 -12.82 7.47
CA SER A 292 -36.16 -13.19 6.19
C SER A 292 -35.35 -14.27 5.50
N ASP A 293 -36.03 -15.22 4.86
CA ASP A 293 -35.39 -16.30 4.10
C ASP A 293 -35.18 -15.96 2.61
N SER A 294 -35.53 -14.74 2.17
CA SER A 294 -35.48 -14.36 0.76
C SER A 294 -34.11 -13.95 0.25
N LEU A 295 -33.13 -13.69 1.12
CA LEU A 295 -31.76 -13.39 0.70
C LEU A 295 -30.75 -14.27 1.46
N SER A 296 -30.20 -15.26 0.76
CA SER A 296 -29.25 -16.21 1.36
C SER A 296 -27.88 -15.58 1.60
N MET A 297 -27.43 -15.55 2.86
CA MET A 297 -26.06 -15.14 3.21
C MET A 297 -24.98 -16.15 2.78
N ASP A 298 -25.39 -17.30 2.23
CA ASP A 298 -24.48 -18.31 1.68
C ASP A 298 -24.16 -18.07 0.19
N GLU A 299 -24.63 -16.95 -0.39
CA GLU A 299 -24.32 -16.54 -1.76
C GLU A 299 -23.24 -15.45 -1.78
N GLU A 300 -22.23 -15.59 -2.66
CA GLU A 300 -21.10 -14.64 -2.71
C GLU A 300 -21.55 -13.23 -3.10
N SER A 301 -22.50 -13.10 -4.03
CA SER A 301 -23.09 -11.81 -4.43
C SER A 301 -23.75 -11.09 -3.24
N VAL A 302 -24.44 -11.83 -2.37
CA VAL A 302 -25.08 -11.30 -1.16
C VAL A 302 -24.02 -10.92 -0.12
N ALA A 303 -22.99 -11.75 0.07
CA ALA A 303 -21.88 -11.45 0.95
C ALA A 303 -21.13 -10.17 0.50
N ILE A 304 -20.96 -9.96 -0.81
CA ILE A 304 -20.41 -8.72 -1.40
C ILE A 304 -21.29 -7.53 -1.05
N LEU A 305 -22.61 -7.63 -1.26
CA LEU A 305 -23.59 -6.56 -0.99
C LEU A 305 -23.55 -6.14 0.49
N ILE A 306 -23.64 -7.11 1.41
CA ILE A 306 -23.59 -6.86 2.85
C ILE A 306 -22.23 -6.27 3.24
N THR A 307 -21.12 -6.90 2.83
CA THR A 307 -19.77 -6.42 3.15
C THR A 307 -19.56 -4.98 2.66
N HIS A 308 -19.97 -4.67 1.44
CA HIS A 308 -19.81 -3.35 0.87
C HIS A 308 -20.67 -2.30 1.58
N ALA A 309 -21.94 -2.61 1.91
CA ALA A 309 -22.81 -1.71 2.66
C ALA A 309 -22.24 -1.37 4.05
N LEU A 310 -21.66 -2.37 4.72
CA LEU A 310 -21.17 -2.23 6.08
C LEU A 310 -19.81 -1.53 6.16
N LEU A 311 -18.95 -1.73 5.17
CA LEU A 311 -17.59 -1.17 5.16
C LEU A 311 -17.48 0.17 4.43
N GLN A 312 -18.44 0.53 3.57
CA GLN A 312 -18.45 1.84 2.93
C GLN A 312 -18.67 2.94 3.98
N TYR A 313 -17.77 3.93 4.02
CA TYR A 313 -17.81 5.00 5.03
C TYR A 313 -19.12 5.78 5.01
N GLY A 314 -19.63 6.20 3.84
CA GLY A 314 -20.87 6.98 3.74
C GLY A 314 -20.70 8.49 3.99
N PRO A 315 -21.78 9.28 3.85
CA PRO A 315 -21.73 10.73 4.05
C PRO A 315 -21.64 11.11 5.54
N VAL A 316 -21.01 12.25 5.83
CA VAL A 316 -20.88 12.82 7.17
C VAL A 316 -21.71 14.11 7.24
N THR A 317 -22.35 14.36 8.38
CA THR A 317 -23.12 15.57 8.61
C THR A 317 -22.19 16.77 8.79
N ASP A 318 -22.26 17.75 7.88
CA ASP A 318 -21.43 18.97 7.91
C ASP A 318 -21.97 20.06 8.86
N ASP A 319 -23.14 19.85 9.49
CA ASP A 319 -23.75 20.84 10.38
C ASP A 319 -23.01 20.95 11.72
N PRO A 320 -22.34 22.08 12.01
CA PRO A 320 -21.60 22.26 13.23
C PRO A 320 -22.47 22.30 14.50
N THR A 321 -23.78 22.54 14.35
CA THR A 321 -24.75 22.62 15.46
C THR A 321 -25.42 21.28 15.80
N SER A 322 -25.24 20.27 14.95
CA SER A 322 -25.81 18.95 15.18
C SER A 322 -25.10 18.25 16.35
N PRO A 323 -25.84 17.73 17.34
CA PRO A 323 -25.28 16.91 18.42
C PRO A 323 -24.79 15.54 17.93
N LEU A 324 -24.96 15.21 16.65
CA LEU A 324 -24.50 13.97 16.06
C LEU A 324 -22.96 13.92 16.04
N ASN A 325 -22.44 12.76 16.44
CA ASN A 325 -21.00 12.48 16.49
C ASN A 325 -20.34 12.69 15.12
N ARG A 326 -19.59 13.78 14.94
CA ARG A 326 -18.87 14.12 13.69
C ARG A 326 -17.94 13.02 13.18
N TRP A 327 -17.53 12.09 14.04
CA TRP A 327 -16.66 10.97 13.68
C TRP A 327 -17.42 9.81 13.01
N CYS A 328 -18.74 9.67 13.26
CA CYS A 328 -19.55 8.54 12.79
C CYS A 328 -20.42 8.97 11.59
N PRO A 329 -20.22 8.38 10.39
CA PRO A 329 -21.02 8.69 9.21
C PRO A 329 -22.50 8.34 9.38
N GLU A 330 -23.35 9.05 8.65
CA GLU A 330 -24.82 8.89 8.72
C GLU A 330 -25.29 7.46 8.45
N SER A 331 -24.57 6.73 7.59
CA SER A 331 -24.85 5.32 7.27
C SER A 331 -24.71 4.37 8.47
N HIS A 332 -24.00 4.79 9.53
CA HIS A 332 -23.67 3.95 10.67
C HIS A 332 -24.21 4.47 12.00
N GLN A 333 -24.91 5.62 12.00
CA GLN A 333 -25.43 6.24 13.22
C GLN A 333 -26.37 5.32 14.00
N GLN A 334 -27.10 4.43 13.32
CA GLN A 334 -28.00 3.46 13.96
C GLN A 334 -27.29 2.54 14.98
N LEU A 335 -25.99 2.26 14.79
CA LEU A 335 -25.20 1.48 15.74
C LEU A 335 -24.84 2.22 17.03
N LEU A 336 -25.12 3.52 17.12
CA LEU A 336 -24.93 4.29 18.35
C LEU A 336 -26.11 4.14 19.32
N GLU A 337 -27.23 3.55 18.86
CA GLU A 337 -28.42 3.33 19.67
C GLU A 337 -28.36 1.96 20.37
N ASP A 338 -28.27 1.97 21.71
CA ASP A 338 -28.13 0.75 22.52
C ASP A 338 -29.27 -0.26 22.27
N HIS A 339 -30.52 0.20 22.13
CA HIS A 339 -31.67 -0.67 21.84
C HIS A 339 -31.53 -1.39 20.50
N PHE A 340 -31.09 -0.68 19.45
CA PHE A 340 -30.88 -1.28 18.14
C PHE A 340 -29.75 -2.31 18.17
N LEU A 341 -28.64 -1.99 18.86
CA LEU A 341 -27.54 -2.93 19.04
C LEU A 341 -27.99 -4.21 19.75
N ASP A 342 -28.76 -4.09 20.83
CA ASP A 342 -29.27 -5.24 21.60
C ASP A 342 -30.16 -6.15 20.73
N GLU A 343 -31.02 -5.54 19.91
CA GLU A 343 -31.94 -6.24 19.00
C GLU A 343 -31.19 -6.94 17.84
N LEU A 344 -30.15 -6.31 17.30
CA LEU A 344 -29.29 -6.87 16.27
C LEU A 344 -28.41 -8.01 16.82
N MET A 345 -27.82 -7.84 18.00
CA MET A 345 -27.04 -8.89 18.66
C MET A 345 -27.90 -10.15 18.90
N THR A 346 -29.13 -9.97 19.36
CA THR A 346 -30.06 -11.08 19.62
C THR A 346 -30.35 -11.91 18.37
N ARG A 347 -30.56 -11.25 17.21
CA ARG A 347 -30.75 -11.92 15.92
C ARG A 347 -29.51 -12.67 15.45
N ILE A 348 -28.35 -12.04 15.54
CA ILE A 348 -27.09 -12.67 15.14
C ILE A 348 -26.82 -13.90 16.01
N GLU A 349 -27.06 -13.82 17.32
CA GLU A 349 -26.90 -14.95 18.23
C GLU A 349 -27.84 -16.11 17.90
N ARG A 350 -29.09 -15.81 17.54
CA ARG A 350 -30.05 -16.81 17.07
C ARG A 350 -29.53 -17.48 15.80
N HIS A 351 -29.11 -16.70 14.81
CA HIS A 351 -28.62 -17.22 13.53
C HIS A 351 -27.36 -18.08 13.70
N LEU A 352 -26.42 -17.67 14.55
CA LEU A 352 -25.22 -18.47 14.90
C LEU A 352 -25.59 -19.82 15.54
N LYS A 353 -26.66 -19.86 16.34
CA LYS A 353 -27.15 -21.09 16.95
C LYS A 353 -27.84 -21.99 15.93
N ASP A 354 -28.65 -21.41 15.05
CA ASP A 354 -29.39 -22.16 14.03
C ASP A 354 -28.46 -22.81 13.00
N CYS A 355 -27.34 -22.16 12.67
CA CYS A 355 -26.34 -22.74 11.79
C CYS A 355 -25.32 -23.65 12.50
N GLU A 356 -25.37 -23.85 13.82
CA GLU A 356 -24.29 -24.52 14.58
C GLU A 356 -23.91 -25.90 14.03
N CYS A 357 -24.89 -26.67 13.56
CA CYS A 357 -24.70 -28.01 12.98
C CYS A 357 -24.53 -28.02 11.46
N ASN A 358 -24.63 -26.87 10.79
CA ASN A 358 -24.66 -26.75 9.33
C ASN A 358 -23.38 -26.12 8.78
N TRP A 359 -22.26 -26.85 8.92
CA TRP A 359 -20.96 -26.43 8.38
C TRP A 359 -20.90 -26.39 6.85
N GLN A 360 -21.96 -26.80 6.15
CA GLN A 360 -22.02 -26.76 4.68
C GLN A 360 -22.18 -25.35 4.10
N LYS A 361 -22.60 -24.39 4.93
CA LYS A 361 -22.86 -23.00 4.54
C LYS A 361 -21.80 -22.05 5.11
N GLU A 362 -20.56 -22.21 4.68
CA GLU A 362 -19.38 -21.49 5.21
C GLU A 362 -19.44 -19.97 5.03
N LEU A 363 -20.10 -19.48 3.98
CA LEU A 363 -20.17 -18.04 3.70
C LEU A 363 -21.04 -17.30 4.73
N ILE A 364 -22.00 -17.98 5.37
CA ILE A 364 -22.78 -17.43 6.48
C ILE A 364 -21.86 -16.98 7.61
N LEU A 365 -20.90 -17.83 8.02
CA LEU A 365 -20.01 -17.50 9.13
C LEU A 365 -19.07 -16.33 8.79
N ILE A 366 -18.58 -16.25 7.55
CA ILE A 366 -17.81 -15.09 7.08
C ILE A 366 -18.66 -13.82 7.17
N THR A 367 -19.87 -13.85 6.59
CA THR A 367 -20.76 -12.68 6.54
C THR A 367 -21.12 -12.20 7.94
N ILE A 368 -21.50 -13.12 8.84
CA ILE A 368 -21.76 -12.81 10.25
C ILE A 368 -20.53 -12.24 10.93
N THR A 369 -19.36 -12.83 10.71
CA THR A 369 -18.13 -12.31 11.31
C THR A 369 -17.84 -10.88 10.85
N ILE A 370 -18.05 -10.56 9.56
CA ILE A 370 -17.90 -9.19 9.04
C ILE A 370 -18.90 -8.24 9.71
N ILE A 371 -20.17 -8.64 9.86
CA ILE A 371 -21.20 -7.87 10.56
C ILE A 371 -20.77 -7.59 12.01
N VAL A 372 -20.40 -8.63 12.75
CA VAL A 372 -20.00 -8.52 14.16
C VAL A 372 -18.74 -7.69 14.33
N MET A 373 -17.74 -7.87 13.46
CA MET A 373 -16.52 -7.05 13.50
C MET A 373 -16.80 -5.59 13.19
N ARG A 374 -17.73 -5.29 12.27
CA ARG A 374 -18.14 -3.92 11.99
C ARG A 374 -18.88 -3.30 13.18
N MET A 375 -19.81 -4.03 13.77
CA MET A 375 -20.50 -3.63 15.01
C MET A 375 -19.49 -3.34 16.12
N PHE A 376 -18.51 -4.22 16.33
CA PHE A 376 -17.43 -4.03 17.29
C PHE A 376 -16.64 -2.74 17.05
N SER A 377 -16.26 -2.46 15.80
CA SER A 377 -15.46 -1.27 15.46
C SER A 377 -16.16 0.07 15.71
N LEU A 378 -17.49 0.08 15.83
CA LEU A 378 -18.31 1.28 15.95
C LEU A 378 -19.10 1.34 17.27
N CYS A 379 -19.17 0.25 18.04
CA CYS A 379 -20.00 0.18 19.23
C CYS A 379 -19.53 1.13 20.33
N ASN A 380 -20.51 1.69 21.04
CA ASN A 380 -20.25 2.51 22.23
C ASN A 380 -19.65 1.65 23.35
N SER A 381 -18.92 2.30 24.27
CA SER A 381 -18.23 1.64 25.38
C SER A 381 -19.15 0.81 26.29
N THR A 382 -20.44 1.13 26.36
CA THR A 382 -21.47 0.47 27.18
C THR A 382 -21.74 -0.98 26.79
N ARG A 383 -21.55 -1.35 25.51
CA ARG A 383 -21.85 -2.70 24.97
C ARG A 383 -20.62 -3.47 24.51
N LYS A 384 -19.42 -2.93 24.73
CA LYS A 384 -18.15 -3.56 24.31
C LYS A 384 -18.01 -4.98 24.83
N LYS A 385 -18.39 -5.28 26.07
CA LYS A 385 -18.25 -6.63 26.64
C LYS A 385 -19.15 -7.65 25.92
N GLN A 386 -20.42 -7.29 25.68
CA GLN A 386 -21.36 -8.12 24.94
C GLN A 386 -20.85 -8.37 23.51
N MET A 387 -20.34 -7.32 22.86
CA MET A 387 -19.80 -7.43 21.50
C MET A 387 -18.56 -8.33 21.45
N THR A 388 -17.63 -8.19 22.41
CA THR A 388 -16.47 -9.09 22.55
C THR A 388 -16.91 -10.55 22.72
N ASN A 389 -17.94 -10.81 23.53
CA ASN A 389 -18.48 -12.16 23.68
C ASN A 389 -19.05 -12.70 22.36
N LEU A 390 -19.74 -11.86 21.59
CA LEU A 390 -20.29 -12.24 20.28
C LEU A 390 -19.18 -12.57 19.27
N VAL A 391 -18.08 -11.82 19.29
CA VAL A 391 -16.87 -12.12 18.50
C VAL A 391 -16.30 -13.49 18.88
N PHE A 392 -16.21 -13.78 20.19
CA PHE A 392 -15.75 -15.10 20.64
C PHE A 392 -16.68 -16.23 20.23
N LYS A 393 -18.00 -16.03 20.23
CA LYS A 393 -18.96 -17.03 19.71
C LYS A 393 -18.70 -17.35 18.24
N CYS A 394 -18.43 -16.36 17.40
CA CYS A 394 -18.07 -16.57 15.98
C CYS A 394 -16.80 -17.43 15.86
N ARG A 395 -15.76 -17.11 16.64
CA ARG A 395 -14.49 -17.86 16.68
C ARG A 395 -14.69 -19.32 17.12
N GLN A 396 -15.46 -19.54 18.19
CA GLN A 396 -15.75 -20.87 18.72
C GLN A 396 -16.55 -21.72 17.74
N LEU A 397 -17.52 -21.12 17.04
CA LEU A 397 -18.30 -21.81 16.02
C LEU A 397 -17.40 -22.27 14.86
N GLY A 398 -16.57 -21.37 14.34
CA GLY A 398 -15.62 -21.72 13.27
C GLY A 398 -14.63 -22.80 13.69
N GLU A 399 -14.16 -22.80 14.93
CA GLU A 399 -13.33 -23.87 15.47
C GLU A 399 -14.04 -25.22 15.45
N LYS A 400 -15.28 -25.28 15.97
CA LYS A 400 -16.09 -26.50 15.96
C LYS A 400 -16.28 -27.04 14.55
N TRP A 401 -16.58 -26.17 13.58
CA TRP A 401 -16.74 -26.57 12.19
C TRP A 401 -15.45 -27.11 11.59
N ILE A 402 -14.31 -26.44 11.80
CA ILE A 402 -13.01 -26.93 11.31
C ILE A 402 -12.68 -28.30 11.90
N GLN A 403 -12.92 -28.50 13.19
CA GLN A 403 -12.71 -29.80 13.85
C GLN A 403 -13.64 -30.88 13.27
N ALA A 404 -14.92 -30.56 13.03
CA ALA A 404 -15.87 -31.50 12.44
C ALA A 404 -15.47 -31.90 11.01
N ILE A 405 -15.16 -30.92 10.16
CA ILE A 405 -14.73 -31.17 8.77
C ILE A 405 -13.40 -31.93 8.74
N SER A 406 -12.45 -31.59 9.61
CA SER A 406 -11.16 -32.28 9.70
C SER A 406 -11.32 -33.75 10.09
N LYS A 407 -12.27 -34.09 10.98
CA LYS A 407 -12.59 -35.48 11.34
C LYS A 407 -13.22 -36.22 10.16
N HIS A 408 -14.08 -35.56 9.39
CA HIS A 408 -14.65 -36.15 8.17
C HIS A 408 -13.58 -36.47 7.12
N ILE A 409 -12.62 -35.56 6.90
CA ILE A 409 -11.50 -35.78 5.97
C ILE A 409 -10.62 -36.96 6.42
N GLN A 410 -10.43 -37.15 7.73
CA GLN A 410 -9.59 -38.22 8.29
C GLN A 410 -10.23 -39.61 8.25
N ASN A 411 -11.50 -39.75 7.83
CA ASN A 411 -12.18 -41.02 7.68
C ASN A 411 -12.22 -41.42 6.18
N PRO A 412 -11.24 -42.20 5.69
CA PRO A 412 -10.97 -42.36 4.26
C PRO A 412 -11.94 -43.31 3.54
N SER A 413 -12.87 -43.94 4.26
CA SER A 413 -13.79 -44.95 3.72
C SER A 413 -14.95 -44.40 2.88
N SER A 414 -15.01 -43.08 2.59
CA SER A 414 -16.22 -42.49 1.97
C SER A 414 -16.02 -41.28 1.03
N LEU A 415 -14.80 -40.84 0.72
CA LEU A 415 -14.59 -39.57 0.02
C LEU A 415 -13.63 -39.69 -1.17
N ASP A 416 -14.09 -39.29 -2.35
CA ASP A 416 -13.24 -39.05 -3.52
C ASP A 416 -12.34 -37.81 -3.31
N SER A 417 -11.29 -37.68 -4.12
CA SER A 417 -10.33 -36.57 -4.05
C SER A 417 -10.99 -35.19 -4.19
N ASP A 418 -12.01 -35.08 -5.04
CA ASP A 418 -12.70 -33.82 -5.31
C ASP A 418 -13.56 -33.39 -4.12
N ASN A 419 -14.29 -34.33 -3.50
CA ASN A 419 -15.02 -34.08 -2.26
C ASN A 419 -14.07 -33.66 -1.14
N THR A 420 -12.89 -34.26 -1.05
CA THR A 420 -11.87 -33.86 -0.07
C THR A 420 -11.41 -32.42 -0.30
N ASN A 421 -11.17 -32.00 -1.54
CA ASN A 421 -10.75 -30.64 -1.85
C ASN A 421 -11.85 -29.61 -1.56
N THR A 422 -13.14 -29.92 -1.82
CA THR A 422 -14.24 -29.04 -1.44
C THR A 422 -14.32 -28.84 0.09
N LEU A 423 -14.12 -29.90 0.88
CA LEU A 423 -14.08 -29.79 2.33
C LEU A 423 -12.90 -28.95 2.84
N ARG A 424 -11.72 -29.09 2.21
CA ARG A 424 -10.55 -28.24 2.51
C ARG A 424 -10.82 -26.77 2.17
N ASP A 425 -11.56 -26.52 1.10
CA ASP A 425 -11.98 -25.18 0.71
C ASP A 425 -12.92 -24.56 1.75
N LYS A 426 -13.84 -25.33 2.33
CA LYS A 426 -14.66 -24.88 3.46
C LYS A 426 -13.81 -24.52 4.67
N ILE A 427 -12.85 -25.38 5.04
CA ILE A 427 -11.91 -25.10 6.16
C ILE A 427 -11.16 -23.80 5.93
N PHE A 428 -10.68 -23.56 4.70
CA PHE A 428 -10.00 -22.32 4.34
C PHE A 428 -10.89 -21.08 4.55
N ILE A 429 -12.12 -21.11 4.05
CA ILE A 429 -13.11 -20.02 4.19
C ILE A 429 -13.44 -19.76 5.67
N ILE A 430 -13.76 -20.81 6.43
CA ILE A 430 -14.07 -20.72 7.86
C ILE A 430 -12.87 -20.16 8.64
N GLY A 431 -11.65 -20.58 8.29
CA GLY A 431 -10.46 -20.09 8.96
C GLY A 431 -10.17 -18.61 8.71
N ILE A 432 -10.53 -18.08 7.54
CA ILE A 432 -10.49 -16.62 7.30
C ILE A 432 -11.46 -15.90 8.23
N ALA A 433 -12.69 -16.39 8.41
CA ALA A 433 -13.65 -15.82 9.35
C ALA A 433 -13.05 -15.77 10.77
N CYS A 434 -12.53 -16.90 11.26
CA CYS A 434 -11.88 -16.97 12.57
C CYS A 434 -10.74 -15.96 12.71
N LEU A 435 -9.91 -15.78 11.68
CA LEU A 435 -8.79 -14.84 11.70
C LEU A 435 -9.25 -13.37 11.72
N GLN A 436 -10.38 -13.04 11.09
CA GLN A 436 -10.94 -11.68 11.16
C GLN A 436 -11.23 -11.24 12.60
N THR A 437 -11.60 -12.18 13.47
CA THR A 437 -11.91 -11.92 14.89
C THR A 437 -10.73 -11.40 15.70
N PHE A 438 -9.49 -11.55 15.24
CA PHE A 438 -8.30 -11.08 15.97
C PHE A 438 -8.08 -9.57 15.87
N SER A 439 -8.81 -8.88 15.00
CA SER A 439 -8.77 -7.42 14.94
C SER A 439 -9.24 -6.74 16.25
N ILE A 440 -9.97 -7.45 17.13
CA ILE A 440 -10.39 -6.92 18.45
C ILE A 440 -9.23 -6.57 19.37
N TYR A 441 -8.04 -7.17 19.17
CA TYR A 441 -6.85 -6.90 19.98
C TYR A 441 -6.05 -5.70 19.48
N ALA A 442 -6.26 -5.30 18.22
CA ALA A 442 -5.62 -4.12 17.64
C ALA A 442 -6.29 -2.80 18.05
N ASP A 443 -7.51 -2.86 18.58
CA ASP A 443 -8.26 -1.69 19.00
C ASP A 443 -7.68 -1.13 20.31
N THR A 444 -6.96 0.00 20.20
CA THR A 444 -6.39 0.74 21.34
C THR A 444 -7.43 1.20 22.37
N SER A 445 -8.70 1.30 21.99
CA SER A 445 -9.79 1.65 22.88
C SER A 445 -10.30 0.46 23.70
N ASN A 446 -9.75 -0.73 23.47
CA ASN A 446 -10.11 -1.96 24.16
C ASN A 446 -9.04 -2.33 25.20
N SER A 447 -9.47 -2.76 26.38
CA SER A 447 -8.57 -3.24 27.45
C SER A 447 -8.25 -4.73 27.33
N LEU A 448 -8.70 -5.39 26.26
CA LEU A 448 -8.54 -6.82 26.06
C LEU A 448 -7.08 -7.15 25.73
N LYS A 449 -6.49 -8.05 26.52
CA LYS A 449 -5.14 -8.55 26.33
C LYS A 449 -5.17 -9.93 25.68
N LEU A 450 -4.20 -10.20 24.81
CA LEU A 450 -3.99 -11.55 24.30
C LEU A 450 -3.62 -12.49 25.45
N SER A 451 -4.18 -13.70 25.42
CA SER A 451 -3.83 -14.81 26.30
C SER A 451 -2.99 -15.86 25.56
N ASN A 452 -2.33 -16.76 26.31
CA ASN A 452 -1.63 -17.91 25.72
C ASN A 452 -2.54 -18.77 24.84
N GLN A 453 -3.79 -18.98 25.26
CA GLN A 453 -4.78 -19.76 24.50
C GLN A 453 -5.16 -19.07 23.18
N ASP A 454 -5.25 -17.73 23.17
CA ASP A 454 -5.49 -16.97 21.94
C ASP A 454 -4.34 -17.12 20.94
N VAL A 455 -3.09 -17.14 21.42
CA VAL A 455 -1.92 -17.35 20.57
C VAL A 455 -1.88 -18.77 20.00
N ILE A 456 -2.15 -19.78 20.82
CA ILE A 456 -2.22 -21.18 20.36
C ILE A 456 -3.30 -21.32 19.29
N PHE A 457 -4.49 -20.75 19.53
CA PHE A 457 -5.56 -20.73 18.55
C PHE A 457 -5.14 -20.03 17.26
N LEU A 458 -4.54 -18.84 17.37
CA LEU A 458 -4.06 -18.04 16.22
C LEU A 458 -3.06 -18.83 15.36
N LEU A 459 -2.11 -19.52 15.99
CA LEU A 459 -1.11 -20.34 15.29
C LEU A 459 -1.78 -21.54 14.60
N ASN A 460 -2.63 -22.28 15.33
CA ASN A 460 -3.39 -23.42 14.79
C ASN A 460 -4.20 -23.02 13.56
N ILE A 461 -4.97 -21.93 13.64
CA ILE A 461 -5.83 -21.50 12.55
C ILE A 461 -5.02 -20.92 11.38
N SER A 462 -3.93 -20.21 11.65
CA SER A 462 -3.07 -19.65 10.60
C SER A 462 -2.43 -20.74 9.75
N ILE A 463 -1.92 -21.79 10.40
CA ILE A 463 -1.33 -22.97 9.73
C ILE A 463 -2.41 -23.75 9.01
N THR A 464 -3.56 -24.00 9.65
CA THR A 464 -4.68 -24.70 9.01
C THR A 464 -5.11 -24.02 7.71
N VAL A 465 -5.23 -22.68 7.70
CA VAL A 465 -5.57 -21.92 6.49
C VAL A 465 -4.46 -22.02 5.45
N HIS A 466 -3.19 -21.93 5.86
CA HIS A 466 -2.05 -22.00 4.95
C HIS A 466 -1.93 -23.38 4.28
N ASP A 467 -1.99 -24.46 5.07
CA ASP A 467 -1.89 -25.84 4.58
C ASP A 467 -3.02 -26.15 3.59
N ASN A 468 -4.27 -25.83 3.94
CA ASN A 468 -5.40 -26.10 3.06
C ASN A 468 -5.35 -25.28 1.77
N MET A 469 -4.83 -24.05 1.81
CA MET A 469 -4.61 -23.23 0.61
C MET A 469 -3.57 -23.85 -0.34
N ILE A 470 -2.48 -24.41 0.20
CA ILE A 470 -1.44 -25.09 -0.58
C ILE A 470 -2.00 -26.39 -1.17
N LEU A 471 -2.67 -27.20 -0.34
CA LEU A 471 -3.20 -28.50 -0.74
C LEU A 471 -4.26 -28.40 -1.85
N THR A 472 -5.05 -27.33 -1.89
CA THR A 472 -6.04 -27.10 -2.95
C THR A 472 -5.50 -26.29 -4.14
N LYS A 473 -4.22 -25.89 -4.13
CA LYS A 473 -3.59 -25.06 -5.17
C LYS A 473 -4.37 -23.77 -5.48
N LYS A 474 -5.05 -23.20 -4.47
CA LYS A 474 -6.00 -22.09 -4.64
C LYS A 474 -5.40 -20.75 -5.05
N SER A 475 -4.07 -20.62 -5.10
CA SER A 475 -3.39 -19.35 -5.39
C SER A 475 -3.76 -18.74 -6.75
N THR A 476 -4.32 -19.53 -7.69
CA THR A 476 -4.65 -19.08 -9.05
C THR A 476 -6.13 -18.88 -9.35
N ASN A 477 -7.07 -19.43 -8.55
CA ASN A 477 -8.49 -19.51 -8.92
C ASN A 477 -9.47 -19.02 -7.84
N MET A 478 -9.21 -17.84 -7.25
CA MET A 478 -10.08 -17.22 -6.25
C MET A 478 -10.85 -16.01 -6.79
N SER A 479 -12.10 -15.85 -6.35
CA SER A 479 -12.89 -14.64 -6.59
C SER A 479 -12.18 -13.38 -6.07
N VAL A 480 -12.55 -12.22 -6.60
CA VAL A 480 -12.02 -10.92 -6.11
C VAL A 480 -12.37 -10.73 -4.63
N PHE A 481 -13.59 -11.09 -4.25
CA PHE A 481 -14.07 -11.02 -2.88
C PHE A 481 -13.18 -11.83 -1.93
N MET A 482 -12.92 -13.10 -2.25
CA MET A 482 -12.06 -13.97 -1.44
C MET A 482 -10.62 -13.46 -1.35
N ARG A 483 -10.06 -12.94 -2.45
CA ARG A 483 -8.72 -12.32 -2.45
C ARG A 483 -8.64 -11.10 -1.53
N ASN A 484 -9.70 -10.29 -1.47
CA ASN A 484 -9.76 -9.15 -0.56
C ASN A 484 -9.85 -9.57 0.91
N LEU A 485 -10.61 -10.62 1.22
CA LEU A 485 -10.65 -11.18 2.58
C LEU A 485 -9.30 -11.77 3.00
N MET A 486 -8.58 -12.43 2.09
CA MET A 486 -7.21 -12.91 2.33
C MET A 486 -6.24 -11.78 2.66
N ARG A 487 -6.27 -10.69 1.89
CA ARG A 487 -5.47 -9.49 2.18
C ARG A 487 -5.87 -8.87 3.53
N SER A 488 -7.16 -8.89 3.88
CA SER A 488 -7.62 -8.43 5.19
C SER A 488 -7.03 -9.28 6.32
N LYS A 489 -7.01 -10.61 6.18
CA LYS A 489 -6.33 -11.52 7.11
C LYS A 489 -4.85 -11.15 7.29
N GLU A 490 -4.11 -10.99 6.19
CA GLU A 490 -2.68 -10.66 6.24
C GLU A 490 -2.42 -9.36 7.00
N ARG A 491 -3.24 -8.33 6.75
CA ARG A 491 -3.17 -7.06 7.48
C ARG A 491 -3.43 -7.25 8.98
N ILE A 492 -4.40 -8.08 9.35
CA ILE A 492 -4.69 -8.37 10.76
C ILE A 492 -3.48 -9.03 11.41
N LEU A 493 -2.89 -10.04 10.76
CA LEU A 493 -1.70 -10.73 11.27
C LEU A 493 -0.52 -9.77 11.48
N VAL A 494 -0.26 -8.88 10.53
CA VAL A 494 0.78 -7.84 10.69
C VAL A 494 0.44 -6.88 11.84
N THR A 495 -0.83 -6.52 11.99
CA THR A 495 -1.28 -5.59 13.03
C THR A 495 -1.14 -6.17 14.43
N ILE A 496 -1.44 -7.46 14.61
CA ILE A 496 -1.37 -8.14 15.92
C ILE A 496 0.02 -8.69 16.23
N GLN A 497 0.90 -8.84 15.24
CA GLN A 497 2.24 -9.42 15.40
C GLN A 497 3.04 -8.79 16.56
N PRO A 498 3.06 -7.46 16.76
CA PRO A 498 3.78 -6.86 17.89
C PRO A 498 3.23 -7.32 19.24
N LEU A 499 1.91 -7.44 19.38
CA LEU A 499 1.26 -7.88 20.61
C LEU A 499 1.56 -9.36 20.91
N VAL A 500 1.60 -10.19 19.87
CA VAL A 500 1.98 -11.61 20.00
C VAL A 500 3.43 -11.74 20.43
N SER A 501 4.34 -10.98 19.81
CA SER A 501 5.77 -10.99 20.19
C SER A 501 5.99 -10.54 21.63
N GLU A 502 5.35 -9.46 22.06
CA GLU A 502 5.44 -8.98 23.45
C GLU A 502 4.95 -10.06 24.44
N LEU A 503 3.82 -10.71 24.13
CA LEU A 503 3.29 -11.76 24.99
C LEU A 503 4.24 -12.96 25.06
N LEU A 504 4.76 -13.43 23.93
CA LEU A 504 5.68 -14.57 23.86
C LEU A 504 6.96 -14.32 24.67
N GLU A 505 7.55 -13.13 24.55
CA GLU A 505 8.72 -12.75 25.34
C GLU A 505 8.39 -12.73 26.84
N LYS A 506 7.23 -12.18 27.21
CA LYS A 506 6.79 -12.09 28.61
C LYS A 506 6.48 -13.44 29.25
N THR A 507 5.93 -14.38 28.50
CA THR A 507 5.56 -15.72 28.98
C THR A 507 6.64 -16.77 28.71
N SER A 508 7.87 -16.36 28.38
CA SER A 508 8.97 -17.27 28.04
C SER A 508 8.58 -18.32 27.00
N TYR A 509 7.81 -17.89 25.99
CA TYR A 509 7.36 -18.71 24.86
C TYR A 509 6.48 -19.92 25.24
N GLU A 510 5.83 -19.91 26.41
CA GLU A 510 4.94 -21.00 26.88
C GLU A 510 3.92 -21.45 25.84
N SER A 511 3.15 -20.51 25.25
CA SER A 511 2.14 -20.81 24.24
C SER A 511 2.73 -21.42 22.96
N LEU A 512 3.92 -20.98 22.55
CA LEU A 512 4.61 -21.56 21.39
C LEU A 512 5.08 -22.99 21.68
N ASN A 513 5.59 -23.25 22.88
CA ASN A 513 6.02 -24.58 23.31
C ASN A 513 4.84 -25.55 23.41
N GLU A 514 3.72 -25.11 23.99
CA GLU A 514 2.48 -25.88 24.07
C GLU A 514 1.96 -26.19 22.66
N PHE A 515 1.84 -25.17 21.79
CA PHE A 515 1.44 -25.34 20.40
C PHE A 515 2.33 -26.36 19.68
N CYS A 516 3.65 -26.23 19.76
CA CYS A 516 4.60 -27.18 19.17
C CYS A 516 4.36 -28.60 19.70
N SER A 517 4.20 -28.77 21.02
CA SER A 517 3.99 -30.09 21.62
C SER A 517 2.74 -30.80 21.07
N LEU A 518 1.64 -30.05 20.89
CA LEU A 518 0.38 -30.57 20.35
C LEU A 518 0.50 -30.86 18.84
N TYR A 519 1.03 -29.91 18.09
CA TYR A 519 1.16 -29.99 16.64
C TYR A 519 2.07 -31.14 16.20
N TRP A 520 3.24 -31.30 16.84
CA TRP A 520 4.18 -32.37 16.50
C TRP A 520 3.67 -33.76 16.88
N VAL A 521 2.86 -33.90 17.93
CA VAL A 521 2.21 -35.18 18.28
C VAL A 521 1.18 -35.58 17.23
N ILE A 522 0.40 -34.63 16.72
CA ILE A 522 -0.58 -34.89 15.65
C ILE A 522 0.14 -35.32 14.36
N LEU A 523 1.24 -34.64 14.01
CA LEU A 523 2.06 -35.02 12.85
C LEU A 523 2.67 -36.43 12.98
N ARG A 524 3.19 -36.78 14.16
CA ARG A 524 3.71 -38.14 14.42
C ARG A 524 2.62 -39.21 14.30
N LYS A 525 1.39 -38.94 14.76
CA LYS A 525 0.25 -39.87 14.63
C LYS A 525 -0.22 -40.03 13.19
N ARG A 526 -0.26 -38.96 12.39
CA ARG A 526 -0.56 -39.05 10.94
C ARG A 526 0.45 -39.94 10.21
N LYS A 527 1.74 -39.83 10.57
CA LYS A 527 2.81 -40.69 10.04
C LYS A 527 2.61 -42.19 10.31
N SER A 528 1.87 -42.56 11.36
CA SER A 528 1.57 -43.97 11.69
C SER A 528 0.34 -44.55 10.98
N LEU A 529 -0.51 -43.71 10.39
CA LEU A 529 -1.78 -44.11 9.75
C LEU A 529 -1.75 -44.03 8.22
N GLU A 530 -0.78 -43.32 7.63
CA GLU A 530 -0.67 -43.16 6.18
C GLU A 530 0.72 -43.56 5.69
N THR A 531 0.84 -44.80 5.20
CA THR A 531 1.86 -45.14 4.21
C THR A 531 1.43 -44.54 2.86
N SER A 532 1.66 -43.22 2.67
CA SER A 532 1.79 -42.53 1.35
C SER A 532 1.60 -41.00 1.41
N PHE A 533 2.21 -40.28 2.36
CA PHE A 533 2.39 -38.83 2.22
C PHE A 533 3.85 -38.48 1.91
N ILE A 534 4.06 -37.80 0.77
CA ILE A 534 5.33 -37.28 0.26
C ILE A 534 5.70 -35.98 1.01
N HIS A 535 5.78 -36.01 2.34
CA HIS A 535 6.28 -34.86 3.11
C HIS A 535 7.31 -35.37 4.11
N GLU A 536 8.58 -35.14 3.79
CA GLU A 536 9.71 -35.49 4.63
C GLU A 536 9.94 -34.37 5.65
N TYR A 537 9.95 -34.71 6.93
CA TYR A 537 10.16 -33.75 8.02
C TYR A 537 11.59 -33.86 8.51
N PHE A 538 12.31 -32.74 8.53
CA PHE A 538 13.66 -32.65 9.07
C PHE A 538 13.63 -32.09 10.48
N VAL A 539 14.42 -32.68 11.37
CA VAL A 539 14.57 -32.21 12.75
C VAL A 539 15.88 -31.43 12.83
N PHE A 540 15.82 -30.24 13.43
CA PHE A 540 16.99 -29.39 13.65
C PHE A 540 17.22 -29.24 15.15
N THR A 541 18.44 -29.48 15.59
CA THR A 541 18.83 -29.28 17.00
C THR A 541 19.50 -27.93 17.16
N LEU A 542 19.18 -27.26 18.26
CA LEU A 542 19.80 -25.99 18.62
C LEU A 542 21.09 -26.28 19.39
N ASN A 543 22.22 -25.74 18.92
CA ASN A 543 23.49 -25.83 19.63
C ASN A 543 23.83 -24.47 20.23
N ASP A 544 23.47 -24.27 21.50
CA ASP A 544 23.65 -22.99 22.20
C ASP A 544 25.10 -22.55 22.36
N ARG A 545 26.05 -23.50 22.43
CA ARG A 545 27.47 -23.17 22.57
C ARG A 545 28.04 -22.61 21.27
N LEU A 546 27.65 -23.20 20.14
CA LEU A 546 28.09 -22.77 18.82
C LEU A 546 27.17 -21.71 18.21
N ARG A 547 26.02 -21.44 18.83
CA ARG A 547 24.94 -20.57 18.33
C ARG A 547 24.52 -20.93 16.90
N ILE A 548 24.30 -22.21 16.64
CA ILE A 548 23.89 -22.71 15.32
C ILE A 548 22.72 -23.66 15.42
N LEU A 549 21.91 -23.72 14.36
CA LEU A 549 21.06 -24.87 14.08
C LEU A 549 21.88 -25.96 13.39
N GLN A 550 21.76 -27.18 13.90
CA GLN A 550 22.38 -28.38 13.34
C GLN A 550 21.33 -29.28 12.70
N PRO A 551 21.56 -29.73 11.45
CA PRO A 551 20.72 -30.75 10.82
C PRO A 551 20.92 -32.10 11.48
N THR A 552 19.86 -32.93 11.50
CA THR A 552 20.00 -34.37 11.69
C THR A 552 20.84 -35.00 10.57
N ASP A 553 21.35 -36.22 10.79
CA ASP A 553 22.32 -36.95 9.94
C ASP A 553 21.82 -37.35 8.53
N SER A 554 21.04 -36.51 7.84
CA SER A 554 20.63 -36.71 6.45
C SER A 554 21.12 -35.55 5.55
N PRO A 555 21.69 -35.86 4.37
CA PRO A 555 22.10 -34.83 3.40
C PRO A 555 20.95 -33.93 2.96
N THR A 556 19.76 -34.49 2.76
CA THR A 556 18.54 -33.77 2.41
C THR A 556 18.14 -32.76 3.48
N GLY A 557 18.28 -33.11 4.76
CA GLY A 557 17.98 -32.21 5.87
C GLY A 557 18.97 -31.05 5.98
N CYS A 558 20.25 -31.31 5.71
CA CYS A 558 21.28 -30.26 5.64
C CYS A 558 21.00 -29.26 4.51
N LEU A 559 20.66 -29.77 3.33
CA LEU A 559 20.28 -28.96 2.16
C LEU A 559 19.00 -28.15 2.40
N TYR A 560 18.00 -28.75 3.03
CA TYR A 560 16.77 -28.05 3.39
C TYR A 560 17.03 -26.94 4.41
N LEU A 561 17.90 -27.16 5.41
CA LEU A 561 18.30 -26.11 6.35
C LEU A 561 19.04 -24.96 5.66
N ALA A 562 19.90 -25.26 4.69
CA ALA A 562 20.57 -24.26 3.89
C ALA A 562 19.57 -23.41 3.08
N LEU A 563 18.56 -24.05 2.48
CA LEU A 563 17.48 -23.36 1.77
C LEU A 563 16.69 -22.44 2.71
N LEU A 564 16.32 -22.91 3.90
CA LEU A 564 15.60 -22.09 4.90
C LEU A 564 16.40 -20.83 5.24
N HIS A 565 17.70 -20.96 5.56
CA HIS A 565 18.55 -19.82 5.84
C HIS A 565 18.67 -18.84 4.65
N ALA A 566 18.69 -19.34 3.40
CA ALA A 566 18.71 -18.49 2.21
C ALA A 566 17.39 -17.72 2.03
N LEU A 567 16.24 -18.41 2.15
CA LEU A 567 14.91 -17.83 1.97
C LEU A 567 14.57 -16.80 3.06
N THR A 568 15.06 -17.03 4.29
CA THR A 568 14.88 -16.10 5.41
C THR A 568 16.05 -15.13 5.58
N SER A 569 16.94 -15.03 4.59
CA SER A 569 18.12 -14.16 4.69
C SER A 569 17.72 -12.69 4.72
N HIS A 570 18.28 -11.95 5.67
CA HIS A 570 18.13 -10.50 5.81
C HIS A 570 19.51 -9.84 5.64
N PRO A 571 19.61 -8.58 5.14
CA PRO A 571 20.88 -7.85 5.03
C PRO A 571 21.64 -7.60 6.35
N LEU A 572 21.08 -8.00 7.48
CA LEU A 572 21.67 -7.83 8.80
C LEU A 572 21.79 -9.22 9.46
N PRO A 573 22.87 -9.49 10.22
CA PRO A 573 23.05 -10.77 10.87
C PRO A 573 21.90 -11.14 11.80
N ASP A 574 21.52 -12.41 11.82
CA ASP A 574 20.57 -12.95 12.78
C ASP A 574 21.13 -12.83 14.20
N GLN A 575 20.28 -12.47 15.16
CA GLN A 575 20.72 -12.12 16.52
C GLN A 575 21.24 -13.33 17.30
N TYR A 576 20.71 -14.52 17.00
CA TYR A 576 21.13 -15.73 17.66
C TYR A 576 22.46 -16.23 17.06
N THR A 577 22.49 -16.43 15.75
CA THR A 577 23.65 -17.01 15.05
C THR A 577 24.80 -16.03 14.80
N GLY A 578 24.55 -14.72 14.82
CA GLY A 578 25.53 -13.68 14.52
C GLY A 578 25.96 -13.61 13.04
N MET A 579 25.27 -14.35 12.16
CA MET A 579 25.54 -14.42 10.71
C MET A 579 24.28 -14.08 9.94
N THR A 580 24.43 -13.60 8.70
CA THR A 580 23.29 -13.49 7.78
C THR A 580 22.81 -14.89 7.37
N GLY A 581 21.54 -14.99 6.98
CA GLY A 581 21.00 -16.25 6.44
C GLY A 581 21.77 -16.73 5.21
N MET A 582 22.20 -15.81 4.35
CA MET A 582 23.05 -16.11 3.19
C MET A 582 24.40 -16.74 3.62
N GLU A 583 25.13 -16.12 4.55
CA GLU A 583 26.41 -16.66 5.04
C GLU A 583 26.24 -18.06 5.64
N ARG A 584 25.18 -18.24 6.45
CA ARG A 584 24.90 -19.52 7.07
C ARG A 584 24.49 -20.60 6.06
N SER A 585 23.71 -20.21 5.04
CA SER A 585 23.32 -21.10 3.93
C SER A 585 24.54 -21.61 3.18
N PHE A 586 25.46 -20.72 2.78
CA PHE A 586 26.70 -21.11 2.13
C PHE A 586 27.56 -22.01 3.02
N GLN A 587 27.69 -21.69 4.31
CA GLN A 587 28.45 -22.52 5.24
C GLN A 587 27.92 -23.96 5.33
N LEU A 588 26.60 -24.14 5.29
CA LEU A 588 25.97 -25.46 5.26
C LEU A 588 26.20 -26.18 3.93
N LEU A 589 26.08 -25.48 2.79
CA LEU A 589 26.33 -26.05 1.45
C LEU A 589 27.79 -26.51 1.26
N TYR A 590 28.75 -25.79 1.88
CA TYR A 590 30.17 -26.18 1.88
C TYR A 590 30.52 -27.20 2.97
N SER A 591 29.57 -27.58 3.83
CA SER A 591 29.82 -28.60 4.86
C SER A 591 29.74 -30.01 4.28
N THR A 592 30.47 -30.93 4.90
CA THR A 592 30.43 -32.36 4.55
C THR A 592 29.04 -32.96 4.73
N GLY A 593 28.15 -32.33 5.50
CA GLY A 593 26.78 -32.76 5.70
C GLY A 593 25.89 -32.65 4.45
N CYS A 594 26.26 -31.83 3.46
CA CYS A 594 25.52 -31.75 2.18
C CYS A 594 26.06 -32.69 1.10
N TRP A 595 27.18 -33.38 1.36
CA TRP A 595 27.82 -34.24 0.36
C TRP A 595 27.23 -35.65 0.44
N SER A 596 26.93 -36.22 -0.73
CA SER A 596 26.47 -37.60 -0.83
C SER A 596 27.35 -38.36 -1.82
N ASP A 597 27.71 -39.58 -1.47
CA ASP A 597 28.35 -40.57 -2.32
C ASP A 597 27.34 -41.32 -3.21
N GLN A 598 26.05 -41.08 -3.00
CA GLN A 598 24.95 -41.60 -3.80
C GLN A 598 24.27 -40.47 -4.61
N PRO A 599 23.61 -40.79 -5.73
CA PRO A 599 22.82 -39.80 -6.45
C PRO A 599 21.72 -39.24 -5.55
N PHE A 600 21.57 -37.91 -5.54
CA PHE A 600 20.49 -37.25 -4.83
C PHE A 600 19.12 -37.78 -5.26
N ASP A 601 18.27 -38.06 -4.27
CA ASP A 601 16.89 -38.47 -4.49
C ASP A 601 16.05 -37.32 -5.08
N SER A 602 14.82 -37.64 -5.48
CA SER A 602 13.94 -36.66 -6.13
C SER A 602 13.64 -35.44 -5.26
N ILE A 603 13.56 -35.62 -3.94
CA ILE A 603 13.28 -34.55 -2.97
C ILE A 603 14.48 -33.60 -2.88
N THR A 604 15.68 -34.16 -2.75
CA THR A 604 16.91 -33.39 -2.68
C THR A 604 17.17 -32.59 -3.95
N ARG A 605 16.85 -33.16 -5.11
CA ARG A 605 16.95 -32.43 -6.40
C ARG A 605 15.98 -31.26 -6.47
N ASN A 606 14.75 -31.41 -5.96
CA ASN A 606 13.78 -30.31 -5.91
C ASN A 606 14.18 -29.19 -4.94
N ILE A 607 14.99 -29.47 -3.91
CA ILE A 607 15.53 -28.44 -3.01
C ILE A 607 16.65 -27.64 -3.69
N LEU A 608 17.40 -28.27 -4.59
CA LEU A 608 18.55 -27.68 -5.30
C LEU A 608 18.17 -26.90 -6.57
N LEU A 609 17.00 -27.19 -7.16
CA LEU A 609 16.44 -26.53 -8.35
C LEU A 609 15.52 -25.38 -7.93
#